data_AF-A0A965WMP6-F1
#
_entry.id   AF-A0A965WMP6-F1
#
_cell.length_a   1.000
_cell.length_b   1.000
_cell.length_c   1.000
_cell.angle_alpha   90.00
_cell.angle_beta   90.00
_cell.angle_gamma   90.00
#
_symmetry.space_group_name_H-M   'P 1'
#
loop_
_entity.id
_entity.type
_entity.pdbx_description
1 polymer ?
#
loop_
_entity_poly.entity_id
_entity_poly.type
_entity_poly.pdbx_seq_one_letter_code
_entity_poly.pdbx_strand_id
1 'polypeptide(L)'
;MFNQLYLRVVKFLNEDYERSRYNIFFGSIIFLIGHPFYWAVNVYLLNEKFDSVFFRFSSSFSSLLVIFFLYKTERNYQKFKPLFMIYWYMWVMWILPITFTYIMLMNDISRLWIVAETIMIFLVILFITNFVVISVVLSLGVYLGYYFFLINNLYSISTPIHEFQHSITLLPLALICGTLFLEKAKQGDFEKRKATIFRSLAGSIAHELRNPLNSINAVIVQIENLINQVQNC
;
A
#
# COMPACT_ATOMS: atom_id res chain seq x y z
N MET A 1 -18.02 23.16 -14.29
CA MET A 1 -16.59 22.95 -13.93
C MET A 1 -16.43 22.15 -12.64
N PHE A 2 -17.07 22.53 -11.52
CA PHE A 2 -17.01 21.83 -10.23
C PHE A 2 -17.38 20.33 -10.29
N ASN A 3 -18.46 19.99 -11.01
CA ASN A 3 -18.92 18.60 -11.14
C ASN A 3 -17.92 17.68 -11.89
N GLN A 4 -17.17 18.24 -12.84
CA GLN A 4 -16.16 17.47 -13.58
C GLN A 4 -14.90 17.23 -12.74
N LEU A 5 -14.51 18.23 -11.92
CA LEU A 5 -13.40 18.07 -10.98
C LEU A 5 -13.73 17.00 -9.92
N TYR A 6 -14.94 17.04 -9.36
CA TYR A 6 -15.42 16.05 -8.40
C TYR A 6 -15.35 14.63 -8.96
N LEU A 7 -15.89 14.40 -10.16
CA LEU A 7 -15.86 13.07 -10.79
C LEU A 7 -14.43 12.58 -11.05
N ARG A 8 -13.51 13.47 -11.43
CA ARG A 8 -12.09 13.11 -11.59
C ARG A 8 -11.46 12.69 -10.27
N VAL A 9 -11.68 13.45 -9.19
CA VAL A 9 -11.13 13.13 -7.86
C VAL A 9 -11.69 11.81 -7.35
N VAL A 10 -13.00 11.58 -7.47
CA VAL A 10 -13.63 10.32 -7.04
C VAL A 10 -13.09 9.13 -7.84
N LYS A 11 -12.96 9.27 -9.17
CA LYS A 11 -12.39 8.22 -10.00
C LYS A 11 -10.95 7.91 -9.62
N PHE A 12 -10.14 8.94 -9.39
CA PHE A 12 -8.76 8.81 -8.95
C PHE A 12 -8.62 8.10 -7.59
N LEU A 13 -9.39 8.52 -6.59
CA LEU A 13 -9.36 7.89 -5.26
C LEU A 13 -9.83 6.43 -5.30
N ASN A 14 -10.77 6.14 -6.20
CA ASN A 14 -11.26 4.79 -6.41
C ASN A 14 -10.19 3.86 -7.01
N GLU A 15 -9.46 4.34 -8.02
CA GLU A 15 -8.37 3.57 -8.64
C GLU A 15 -7.25 3.27 -7.63
N ASP A 16 -6.88 4.23 -6.79
CA ASP A 16 -5.89 4.01 -5.73
C ASP A 16 -6.41 3.04 -4.65
N TYR A 17 -7.67 3.18 -4.25
CA TYR A 17 -8.33 2.26 -3.32
C TYR A 17 -8.31 0.81 -3.81
N GLU A 18 -8.73 0.55 -5.05
CA GLU A 18 -8.77 -0.82 -5.60
C GLU A 18 -7.36 -1.42 -5.69
N ARG A 19 -6.35 -0.58 -5.97
CA ARG A 19 -4.95 -1.00 -5.99
C ARG A 19 -4.41 -1.33 -4.59
N SER A 20 -4.83 -0.57 -3.59
CA SER A 20 -4.35 -0.69 -2.20
C SER A 20 -5.20 -1.61 -1.34
N ARG A 21 -6.30 -2.18 -1.85
CA ARG A 21 -7.24 -3.02 -1.07
C ARG A 21 -6.57 -4.15 -0.28
N TYR A 22 -5.63 -4.85 -0.90
CA TYR A 22 -4.88 -5.91 -0.21
C TYR A 22 -3.99 -5.35 0.90
N ASN A 23 -3.30 -4.23 0.64
CA ASN A 23 -2.47 -3.57 1.64
C ASN A 23 -3.32 -3.12 2.83
N ILE A 24 -4.50 -2.54 2.59
CA ILE A 24 -5.46 -2.13 3.63
C ILE A 24 -5.85 -3.34 4.50
N PHE A 25 -6.20 -4.48 3.89
CA PHE A 25 -6.57 -5.69 4.63
C PHE A 25 -5.42 -6.20 5.50
N PHE A 26 -4.24 -6.46 4.92
CA PHE A 26 -3.10 -6.96 5.69
C PHE A 26 -2.65 -5.98 6.77
N GLY A 27 -2.63 -4.69 6.43
CA GLY A 27 -2.32 -3.62 7.36
C GLY A 27 -3.26 -3.58 8.55
N SER A 28 -4.57 -3.71 8.31
CA SER A 28 -5.55 -3.69 9.39
C SER A 28 -5.37 -4.83 10.37
N ILE A 29 -4.96 -6.02 9.90
CA ILE A 29 -4.63 -7.16 10.79
C ILE A 29 -3.34 -6.88 11.56
N ILE A 30 -2.29 -6.43 10.87
CA ILE A 30 -1.00 -6.14 11.49
C ILE A 30 -1.15 -5.06 12.56
N PHE A 31 -1.85 -3.97 12.28
CA PHE A 31 -1.99 -2.87 13.23
C PHE A 31 -2.97 -3.16 14.36
N LEU A 32 -4.01 -3.98 14.13
CA LEU A 32 -4.91 -4.44 15.19
C LEU A 32 -4.13 -5.07 16.35
N ILE A 33 -3.19 -5.96 16.03
CA ILE A 33 -2.36 -6.71 17.00
C ILE A 33 -1.07 -5.94 17.34
N GLY A 34 -0.52 -5.21 16.38
CA GLY A 34 0.76 -4.53 16.48
C GLY A 34 0.74 -3.36 17.46
N HIS A 35 -0.33 -2.55 17.49
CA HIS A 35 -0.39 -1.40 18.40
C HIS A 35 -0.40 -1.79 19.89
N PRO A 36 -1.21 -2.77 20.35
CA PRO A 36 -1.22 -3.19 21.74
C PRO A 36 0.07 -3.93 22.11
N PHE A 37 0.61 -4.73 21.18
CA PHE A 37 1.89 -5.40 21.38
C PHE A 37 3.04 -4.40 21.53
N TYR A 38 3.12 -3.41 20.63
CA TYR A 38 4.17 -2.39 20.67
C TYR A 38 4.04 -1.48 21.90
N TRP A 39 2.81 -1.18 22.34
CA TRP A 39 2.58 -0.53 23.65
C TRP A 39 3.17 -1.35 24.80
N ALA A 40 2.90 -2.67 24.83
CA ALA A 40 3.44 -3.54 25.87
C ALA A 40 4.98 -3.59 25.84
N VAL A 41 5.58 -3.64 24.65
CA VAL A 41 7.05 -3.60 24.49
C VAL A 41 7.61 -2.27 25.01
N ASN A 42 7.01 -1.13 24.64
CA ASN A 42 7.53 0.17 25.06
C ASN A 42 7.42 0.38 26.57
N VAL A 43 6.32 -0.06 27.17
CA VAL A 43 6.06 0.09 28.61
C VAL A 43 6.91 -0.87 29.44
N TYR A 44 6.98 -2.16 29.07
CA TYR A 44 7.59 -3.18 29.93
C TYR A 44 9.05 -3.51 29.58
N LEU A 45 9.46 -3.39 28.31
CA LEU A 45 10.81 -3.78 27.87
C LEU A 45 11.71 -2.55 27.68
N LEU A 46 11.22 -1.52 26.98
CA LEU A 46 12.03 -0.35 26.64
C LEU A 46 11.97 0.76 27.70
N ASN A 47 10.99 0.71 28.62
CA ASN A 47 10.77 1.71 29.67
C ASN A 47 10.77 3.15 29.13
N GLU A 48 10.12 3.36 27.98
CA GLU A 48 9.99 4.70 27.40
C GLU A 48 9.19 5.62 28.35
N LYS A 49 9.55 6.91 28.35
CA LYS A 49 8.97 7.89 29.29
C LYS A 49 7.46 8.01 29.13
N PHE A 50 6.97 7.89 27.90
CA PHE A 50 5.56 8.04 27.59
C PHE A 50 5.12 7.13 26.44
N ASP A 51 4.04 6.36 26.64
CA ASP A 51 3.30 5.75 25.54
C ASP A 51 1.79 5.82 25.85
N SER A 52 1.02 6.44 24.96
CA SER A 52 -0.39 6.72 25.20
C SER A 52 -1.27 5.51 24.86
N VAL A 53 -1.86 4.92 25.90
CA VAL A 53 -2.89 3.88 25.78
C VAL A 53 -4.01 4.33 24.84
N PHE A 54 -4.44 5.59 24.93
CA PHE A 54 -5.53 6.12 24.11
C PHE A 54 -5.22 6.02 22.61
N PHE A 55 -4.06 6.51 22.16
CA PHE A 55 -3.68 6.47 20.74
C PHE A 55 -3.47 5.03 20.25
N ARG A 56 -2.92 4.14 21.09
CA ARG A 56 -2.66 2.74 20.74
C ARG A 56 -3.94 1.93 20.57
N PHE A 57 -4.84 1.99 21.56
CA PHE A 57 -6.06 1.21 21.54
C PHE A 57 -7.09 1.79 20.57
N SER A 58 -7.17 3.12 20.41
CA SER A 58 -8.01 3.72 19.36
C SER A 58 -7.54 3.33 17.96
N SER A 59 -6.24 3.22 17.73
CA SER A 59 -5.64 2.71 16.50
C SER A 59 -6.02 1.25 16.22
N SER A 60 -5.91 0.38 17.22
CA SER A 60 -6.39 -1.01 17.11
C SER A 60 -7.88 -1.08 16.82
N PHE A 61 -8.68 -0.31 17.55
CA PHE A 61 -10.12 -0.28 17.36
C PHE A 61 -10.51 0.21 15.96
N SER A 62 -9.85 1.26 15.46
CA SER A 62 -10.07 1.73 14.10
C SER A 62 -9.65 0.69 13.05
N SER A 63 -8.63 -0.13 13.33
CA SER A 63 -8.25 -1.24 12.46
C SER A 63 -9.30 -2.35 12.43
N LEU A 64 -9.94 -2.63 13.56
CA LEU A 64 -11.08 -3.55 13.63
C LEU A 64 -12.27 -3.05 12.78
N LEU A 65 -12.55 -1.74 12.85
CA LEU A 65 -13.59 -1.11 12.03
C LEU A 65 -13.28 -1.23 10.53
N VAL A 66 -12.02 -1.04 10.13
CA VAL A 66 -11.59 -1.25 8.73
C VAL A 66 -11.88 -2.68 8.26
N ILE A 67 -11.52 -3.70 9.04
CA ILE A 67 -11.80 -5.11 8.72
C ILE A 67 -13.31 -5.33 8.55
N PHE A 68 -14.11 -4.81 9.48
CA PHE A 68 -15.57 -4.90 9.42
C PHE A 68 -16.15 -4.24 8.16
N PHE A 69 -15.68 -3.05 7.81
CA PHE A 69 -16.13 -2.33 6.62
C PHE A 69 -15.67 -2.99 5.32
N LEU A 70 -14.47 -3.59 5.28
CA LEU A 70 -14.02 -4.39 4.14
C LEU A 70 -14.97 -5.56 3.88
N TYR A 71 -15.31 -6.33 4.93
CA TYR A 71 -16.24 -7.45 4.83
C TYR A 71 -17.64 -7.01 4.38
N LYS A 72 -18.16 -5.89 4.92
CA LYS A 72 -19.46 -5.32 4.50
C LYS A 72 -19.43 -4.80 3.06
N THR A 73 -18.32 -4.24 2.62
CA THR A 73 -18.14 -3.71 1.25
C THR A 73 -18.13 -4.83 0.22
N GLU A 74 -17.61 -6.02 0.55
CA GLU A 74 -17.72 -7.19 -0.33
C GLU A 74 -19.18 -7.61 -0.56
N ARG A 75 -20.01 -7.49 0.47
CA ARG A 75 -21.43 -7.89 0.40
C ARG A 75 -22.35 -6.82 -0.20
N ASN A 76 -22.06 -5.54 0.05
CA ASN A 76 -22.89 -4.39 -0.36
C ASN A 76 -22.05 -3.25 -0.95
N TYR A 77 -21.32 -3.57 -2.03
CA TYR A 77 -20.32 -2.71 -2.64
C TYR A 77 -20.84 -1.30 -2.99
N GLN A 78 -22.01 -1.18 -3.62
CA GLN A 78 -22.49 0.11 -4.12
C GLN A 78 -22.81 1.14 -3.02
N LYS A 79 -23.16 0.71 -1.81
CA LYS A 79 -23.59 1.61 -0.72
C LYS A 79 -22.44 2.06 0.17
N PHE A 80 -21.50 1.17 0.48
CA PHE A 80 -20.46 1.44 1.49
C PHE A 80 -19.14 1.94 0.91
N LYS A 81 -18.90 1.69 -0.38
CA LYS A 81 -17.64 2.06 -1.04
C LYS A 81 -17.29 3.56 -0.95
N PRO A 82 -18.17 4.55 -1.22
CA PRO A 82 -17.76 5.96 -1.20
C PRO A 82 -17.40 6.45 0.21
N LEU A 83 -18.11 5.98 1.24
CA LEU A 83 -17.79 6.33 2.63
C LEU A 83 -16.47 5.69 3.06
N PHE A 84 -16.28 4.42 2.70
CA PHE A 84 -15.07 3.69 3.03
C PHE A 84 -13.83 4.26 2.35
N MET A 85 -13.96 4.76 1.11
CA MET A 85 -12.87 5.41 0.36
C MET A 85 -12.23 6.57 1.11
N ILE A 86 -12.98 7.36 1.87
CA ILE A 86 -12.41 8.47 2.66
C ILE A 86 -11.91 7.95 4.00
N TYR A 87 -12.67 7.04 4.61
CA TYR A 87 -12.38 6.48 5.92
C TYR A 87 -11.01 5.79 5.99
N TRP A 88 -10.60 5.04 4.97
CA TRP A 88 -9.31 4.32 5.04
C TRP A 88 -8.10 5.27 5.01
N TYR A 89 -8.17 6.40 4.30
CA TYR A 89 -7.11 7.41 4.37
C TYR A 89 -7.04 8.06 5.76
N MET A 90 -8.20 8.36 6.34
CA MET A 90 -8.29 8.87 7.72
C MET A 90 -7.73 7.86 8.73
N TRP A 91 -7.99 6.57 8.51
CA TRP A 91 -7.44 5.49 9.33
C TRP A 91 -5.91 5.41 9.21
N VAL A 92 -5.36 5.38 7.99
CA VAL A 92 -3.90 5.40 7.77
C VAL A 92 -3.28 6.63 8.43
N MET A 93 -3.91 7.79 8.31
CA MET A 93 -3.44 9.04 8.91
C MET A 93 -3.47 9.00 10.45
N TRP A 94 -4.53 8.46 11.05
CA TRP A 94 -4.66 8.30 12.49
C TRP A 94 -3.61 7.36 13.08
N ILE A 95 -3.45 6.20 12.45
CA ILE A 95 -2.65 5.10 12.99
C ILE A 95 -1.14 5.30 12.83
N LEU A 96 -0.74 5.97 11.74
CA LEU A 96 0.66 6.20 11.39
C LEU A 96 1.07 7.63 11.78
N PRO A 97 0.92 8.67 10.93
CA PRO A 97 1.55 9.96 11.20
C PRO A 97 1.02 10.64 12.46
N ILE A 98 -0.29 10.63 12.74
CA ILE A 98 -0.81 11.29 13.96
C ILE A 98 -0.26 10.64 15.23
N THR A 99 -0.39 9.32 15.34
CA THR A 99 0.01 8.58 16.54
C THR A 99 1.52 8.60 16.74
N PHE A 100 2.31 8.34 15.69
CA PHE A 100 3.78 8.28 15.80
C PHE A 100 4.38 9.66 16.07
N THR A 101 3.96 10.70 15.34
CA THR A 101 4.47 12.06 15.58
C THR A 101 4.11 12.54 16.99
N TYR A 102 2.89 12.32 17.46
CA TYR A 102 2.48 12.72 18.81
C TYR A 102 3.34 12.04 19.90
N ILE A 103 3.53 10.71 19.81
CA ILE A 103 4.30 9.98 20.81
C ILE A 103 5.79 10.33 20.71
N MET A 104 6.33 10.57 19.51
CA MET A 104 7.71 11.06 19.33
C MET A 104 7.93 12.38 20.07
N LEU A 105 7.03 13.35 19.91
CA LEU A 105 7.14 14.65 20.57
C LEU A 105 7.03 14.52 22.09
N MET A 106 6.13 13.67 22.59
CA MET A 106 6.00 13.40 24.03
C MET A 106 7.22 12.70 24.64
N ASN A 107 8.02 11.99 23.84
CA ASN A 107 9.27 11.37 24.29
C ASN A 107 10.50 12.23 24.00
N ASP A 108 10.31 13.54 23.85
CA ASP A 108 11.40 14.50 23.60
C ASP A 108 12.26 14.09 22.40
N ILE A 109 11.61 13.60 21.33
CA ILE A 109 12.28 13.25 20.07
C ILE A 109 13.39 12.21 20.31
N SER A 110 13.10 11.18 21.10
CA SER A 110 14.07 10.13 21.40
C SER A 110 14.56 9.43 20.12
N ARG A 111 15.79 8.89 20.16
CA ARG A 111 16.39 8.18 19.02
C ARG A 111 15.51 7.03 18.52
N LEU A 112 14.86 6.31 19.43
CA LEU A 112 13.92 5.23 19.09
C LEU A 112 12.77 5.77 18.23
N TRP A 113 12.21 6.91 18.64
CA TRP A 113 11.06 7.51 18.00
C TRP A 113 11.38 8.21 16.66
N ILE A 114 12.59 8.75 16.49
CA ILE A 114 13.07 9.22 15.17
C ILE A 114 13.13 8.05 14.17
N VAL A 115 13.64 6.90 14.60
CA VAL A 115 13.68 5.69 13.76
C VAL A 115 12.26 5.19 13.47
N ALA A 116 11.38 5.19 14.48
CA ALA A 116 9.98 4.82 14.32
C ALA A 116 9.23 5.75 13.34
N GLU A 117 9.48 7.06 13.38
CA GLU A 117 8.92 8.05 12.45
C GLU A 117 9.40 7.81 11.01
N THR A 118 10.66 7.40 10.85
CA THR A 118 11.21 7.03 9.54
C THR A 118 10.53 5.77 8.99
N ILE A 119 10.35 4.75 9.84
CA ILE A 119 9.62 3.52 9.47
C ILE A 119 8.15 3.84 9.13
N MET A 120 7.52 4.74 9.88
CA MET A 120 6.15 5.19 9.64
C MET A 120 5.98 5.73 8.22
N ILE A 121 6.94 6.53 7.72
CA ILE A 121 6.88 7.05 6.35
C ILE A 121 7.01 5.96 5.30
N PHE A 122 7.91 5.00 5.50
CA PHE A 122 7.99 3.83 4.61
C PHE A 122 6.69 3.03 4.61
N LEU A 123 6.03 2.88 5.76
CA LEU A 123 4.73 2.24 5.83
C LEU A 123 3.69 3.05 5.04
N VAL A 124 3.59 4.37 5.19
CA VAL A 124 2.64 5.18 4.40
C VAL A 124 2.88 5.03 2.89
N ILE A 125 4.14 5.01 2.44
CA ILE A 125 4.51 4.76 1.03
C ILE A 125 4.09 3.35 0.59
N LEU A 126 4.18 2.35 1.47
CA LEU A 126 3.74 0.99 1.18
C LEU A 126 2.21 0.90 1.01
N PHE A 127 1.44 1.62 1.85
CA PHE A 127 -0.02 1.63 1.82
C PHE A 127 -0.58 2.42 0.63
N ILE A 128 -0.05 3.61 0.40
CA ILE A 128 -0.56 4.57 -0.58
C ILE A 128 0.47 4.67 -1.70
N THR A 129 0.05 4.45 -2.94
CA THR A 129 1.00 4.50 -4.07
C THR A 129 1.16 5.91 -4.60
N ASN A 130 0.12 6.74 -4.46
CA ASN A 130 0.12 8.05 -5.07
C ASN A 130 0.90 9.09 -4.25
N PHE A 131 1.93 9.68 -4.85
CA PHE A 131 2.77 10.69 -4.21
C PHE A 131 2.01 11.91 -3.65
N VAL A 132 0.99 12.40 -4.36
CA VAL A 132 0.20 13.55 -3.91
C VAL A 132 -0.58 13.19 -2.65
N VAL A 133 -1.20 12.00 -2.64
CA VAL A 133 -1.98 11.54 -1.49
C VAL A 133 -1.07 11.23 -0.30
N ILE A 134 0.09 10.61 -0.52
CA ILE A 134 1.12 10.41 0.51
C ILE A 134 1.51 11.75 1.15
N SER A 135 1.80 12.75 0.32
CA SER A 135 2.22 14.08 0.79
C SER A 135 1.14 14.74 1.64
N VAL A 136 -0.13 14.65 1.23
CA VAL A 136 -1.27 15.18 1.99
C VAL A 136 -1.46 14.45 3.32
N VAL A 137 -1.47 13.12 3.30
CA VAL A 137 -1.65 12.29 4.50
C VAL A 137 -0.53 12.50 5.52
N LEU A 138 0.72 12.56 5.06
CA LEU A 138 1.86 12.84 5.93
C LEU A 138 1.83 14.26 6.48
N SER A 139 1.65 15.27 5.62
CA SER A 139 1.68 16.67 6.07
C SER A 139 0.56 16.98 7.06
N LEU A 140 -0.67 16.54 6.76
CA LEU A 140 -1.81 16.72 7.66
C LEU A 140 -1.67 15.87 8.92
N GLY A 141 -1.18 14.63 8.80
CA GLY A 141 -1.00 13.73 9.93
C GLY A 141 0.02 14.25 10.93
N VAL A 142 1.20 14.66 10.45
CA VAL A 142 2.27 15.27 11.27
C VAL A 142 1.75 16.56 11.91
N TYR A 143 1.06 17.41 11.14
CA TYR A 143 0.46 18.63 11.66
C TYR A 143 -0.53 18.35 12.79
N LEU A 144 -1.44 17.38 12.62
CA LEU A 144 -2.40 17.01 13.67
C LEU A 144 -1.73 16.36 14.88
N GLY A 145 -0.70 15.52 14.69
CA GLY A 145 0.09 14.97 15.79
C GLY A 145 0.76 16.07 16.62
N TYR A 146 1.36 17.06 15.95
CA TYR A 146 1.91 18.25 16.59
C TYR A 146 0.83 19.10 17.30
N TYR A 147 -0.33 19.27 16.68
CA TYR A 147 -1.45 19.99 17.29
C TYR A 147 -1.96 19.30 18.58
N PHE A 148 -2.07 17.96 18.58
CA PHE A 148 -2.40 17.21 19.79
C PHE A 148 -1.35 17.35 20.89
N PHE A 149 -0.07 17.43 20.52
CA PHE A 149 1.00 17.72 21.48
C PHE A 149 0.82 19.09 22.13
N LEU A 150 0.56 20.13 21.33
CA LEU A 150 0.37 21.51 21.82
C LEU A 150 -0.80 21.63 22.80
N ILE A 151 -1.94 20.99 22.53
CA ILE A 151 -3.12 21.09 23.41
C ILE A 151 -2.87 20.41 24.77
N ASN A 152 -2.10 19.32 24.76
CA ASN A 152 -1.91 18.55 25.99
C ASN A 152 -0.99 19.25 27.00
N ASN A 153 -0.19 20.27 26.64
CA ASN A 153 0.58 21.16 27.55
C ASN A 153 1.40 20.48 28.67
N LEU A 154 1.65 19.16 28.59
CA LEU A 154 2.23 18.37 29.67
C LEU A 154 3.76 18.30 29.63
N TYR A 155 4.38 18.53 28.46
CA TYR A 155 5.82 18.36 28.27
C TYR A 155 6.41 19.44 27.38
N SER A 156 7.57 19.96 27.76
CA SER A 156 8.41 20.83 26.93
C SER A 156 9.50 19.99 26.27
N ILE A 157 9.70 20.19 24.96
CA ILE A 157 10.80 19.58 24.22
C ILE A 157 12.11 20.21 24.71
N SER A 158 12.97 19.39 25.33
CA SER A 158 14.30 19.79 25.81
C SER A 158 15.40 19.51 24.79
N THR A 159 15.12 18.71 23.77
CA THR A 159 16.08 18.41 22.71
C THR A 159 16.44 19.65 21.90
N PRO A 160 17.74 19.93 21.69
CA PRO A 160 18.18 21.07 20.93
C PRO A 160 17.76 20.93 19.46
N ILE A 161 17.18 22.01 18.91
CA ILE A 161 16.67 22.13 17.53
C ILE A 161 17.67 21.63 16.47
N HIS A 162 18.97 21.73 16.73
CA HIS A 162 20.01 21.30 15.81
C HIS A 162 20.00 19.77 15.54
N GLU A 163 19.77 18.92 16.55
CA GLU A 163 19.71 17.46 16.33
C GLU A 163 18.45 17.04 15.58
N PHE A 164 17.36 17.77 15.78
CA PHE A 164 16.12 17.61 15.04
C PHE A 164 16.27 17.98 13.55
N GLN A 165 17.02 19.06 13.27
CA GLN A 165 17.24 19.57 11.92
C GLN A 165 18.02 18.58 11.03
N HIS A 166 19.02 17.88 11.59
CA HIS A 166 19.75 16.82 10.87
C HIS A 166 18.86 15.62 10.53
N SER A 167 17.98 15.22 11.46
CA SER A 167 17.07 14.08 11.26
C SER A 167 15.99 14.38 10.21
N ILE A 168 15.48 15.61 10.17
CA ILE A 168 14.51 16.07 9.16
C ILE A 168 15.11 16.17 7.76
N THR A 169 16.40 16.43 7.63
CA THR A 169 17.03 16.64 6.32
C THR A 169 17.00 15.37 5.45
N LEU A 170 16.98 14.19 6.07
CA LEU A 170 16.96 12.89 5.38
C LEU A 170 15.54 12.44 4.96
N LEU A 171 14.50 13.01 5.56
CA LEU A 171 13.11 12.63 5.33
C LEU A 171 12.62 12.83 3.88
N PRO A 172 12.89 13.97 3.22
CA PRO A 172 12.54 14.15 1.81
C PRO A 172 13.25 13.16 0.88
N LEU A 173 14.51 12.82 1.19
CA LEU A 173 15.27 11.85 0.41
C LEU A 173 14.68 10.45 0.54
N ALA A 174 14.31 10.03 1.75
CA ALA A 174 13.64 8.76 2.00
C ALA A 174 12.28 8.67 1.26
N LEU A 175 11.52 9.76 1.23
CA LEU A 175 10.25 9.86 0.48
C LEU A 175 10.46 9.68 -1.03
N ILE A 176 11.43 10.39 -1.61
CA ILE A 176 11.72 10.32 -3.04
C ILE A 176 12.24 8.93 -3.41
N CYS A 177 13.24 8.41 -2.68
CA CYS A 177 13.78 7.08 -2.95
C CYS A 177 12.73 5.99 -2.76
N GLY A 178 11.97 6.02 -1.65
CA GLY A 178 10.95 5.02 -1.35
C GLY A 178 9.87 4.93 -2.43
N THR A 179 9.36 6.08 -2.88
CA THR A 179 8.34 6.11 -3.93
C THR A 179 8.88 5.65 -5.29
N LEU A 180 10.08 6.10 -5.69
CA LEU A 180 10.73 5.67 -6.92
C LEU A 180 11.01 4.15 -6.95
N PHE A 181 11.55 3.59 -5.87
CA PHE A 181 11.82 2.15 -5.80
C PHE A 181 10.51 1.34 -5.83
N LEU A 182 9.48 1.80 -5.14
CA LEU A 182 8.19 1.12 -5.12
C LEU A 182 7.50 1.14 -6.49
N GLU A 183 7.56 2.26 -7.20
CA GLU A 183 7.04 2.36 -8.57
C GLU A 183 7.78 1.42 -9.53
N LYS A 184 9.11 1.39 -9.46
CA LYS A 184 9.93 0.49 -10.28
C LYS A 184 9.67 -0.98 -9.98
N ALA A 185 9.51 -1.35 -8.71
CA ALA A 185 9.15 -2.71 -8.32
C ALA A 185 7.81 -3.13 -8.95
N LYS A 186 6.81 -2.24 -8.92
CA LYS A 186 5.48 -2.48 -9.52
C LYS A 186 5.53 -2.59 -11.05
N GLN A 187 6.35 -1.78 -11.72
CA GLN A 187 6.57 -1.90 -13.17
C GLN A 187 7.19 -3.26 -13.52
N GLY A 188 8.18 -3.73 -12.75
CA GLY A 188 8.79 -5.04 -12.95
C GLY A 188 7.79 -6.20 -12.88
N ASP A 189 6.87 -6.17 -11.91
CA ASP A 189 5.85 -7.21 -11.77
C ASP A 189 4.81 -7.17 -12.90
N PHE A 190 4.44 -5.98 -13.37
CA PHE A 190 3.52 -5.83 -14.49
C PHE A 190 4.10 -6.39 -15.79
N GLU A 191 5.37 -6.09 -16.07
CA GLU A 191 6.06 -6.61 -17.25
C GLU A 191 6.26 -8.13 -17.17
N LYS A 192 6.54 -8.69 -15.98
CA LYS A 192 6.56 -10.14 -15.77
C LYS A 192 5.21 -10.79 -16.07
N ARG A 193 4.10 -10.22 -15.57
CA ARG A 193 2.75 -10.74 -15.81
C ARG A 193 2.39 -10.70 -17.29
N LYS A 194 2.68 -9.59 -17.98
CA LYS A 194 2.52 -9.49 -19.44
C LYS A 194 3.31 -10.56 -20.17
N ALA A 195 4.58 -10.74 -19.85
CA ALA A 195 5.42 -11.75 -20.47
C ALA A 195 4.86 -13.16 -20.29
N THR A 196 4.32 -13.48 -19.12
CA THR A 196 3.65 -14.77 -18.86
C THR A 196 2.38 -14.94 -19.70
N ILE A 197 1.54 -13.89 -19.81
CA ILE A 197 0.33 -13.92 -20.64
C ILE A 197 0.69 -14.11 -22.11
N PHE A 198 1.67 -13.37 -22.64
CA PHE A 198 2.13 -13.53 -24.02
C PHE A 198 2.72 -14.92 -24.28
N ARG A 199 3.46 -15.50 -23.33
CA ARG A 199 3.93 -16.89 -23.44
C ARG A 199 2.78 -17.88 -23.49
N SER A 200 1.76 -17.71 -22.64
CA SER A 200 0.58 -18.57 -22.65
C SER A 200 -0.22 -18.44 -23.95
N LEU A 201 -0.36 -17.22 -24.47
CA LEU A 201 -1.04 -16.98 -25.76
C LEU A 201 -0.26 -17.59 -26.92
N ALA A 202 1.06 -17.36 -26.97
CA ALA A 202 1.93 -17.96 -27.98
C ALA A 202 1.90 -19.50 -27.91
N GLY A 203 1.86 -20.07 -26.70
CA GLY A 203 1.67 -21.50 -26.48
C GLY A 203 0.33 -22.01 -27.01
N SER A 204 -0.77 -21.29 -26.75
CA SER A 204 -2.10 -21.62 -27.29
C SER A 204 -2.12 -21.58 -28.81
N ILE A 205 -1.56 -20.53 -29.42
CA ILE A 205 -1.45 -20.39 -30.88
C ILE A 205 -0.61 -21.53 -31.47
N ALA A 206 0.54 -21.83 -30.88
CA ALA A 206 1.37 -22.94 -31.33
C ALA A 206 0.64 -24.29 -31.23
N HIS A 207 -0.12 -24.49 -30.16
CA HIS A 207 -0.92 -25.69 -29.96
C HIS A 207 -2.08 -25.78 -30.96
N GLU A 208 -2.74 -24.66 -31.27
CA GLU A 208 -3.82 -24.62 -32.26
C GLU A 208 -3.31 -24.76 -33.69
N LEU A 209 -2.15 -24.19 -34.03
CA LEU A 209 -1.53 -24.30 -35.35
C LEU A 209 -0.98 -25.70 -35.63
N ARG A 210 -0.57 -26.46 -34.60
CA ARG A 210 -0.09 -27.84 -34.78
C ARG A 210 -1.15 -28.75 -35.39
N ASN A 211 -2.43 -28.54 -35.08
CA ASN A 211 -3.54 -29.33 -35.61
C ASN A 211 -3.71 -29.21 -37.14
N PRO A 212 -3.93 -28.01 -37.73
CA PRO A 212 -4.04 -27.87 -39.18
C PRO A 212 -2.74 -28.25 -39.89
N LEU A 213 -1.56 -28.02 -39.30
CA LEU A 213 -0.28 -28.42 -39.90
C LEU A 213 -0.14 -29.95 -39.98
N ASN A 214 -0.56 -30.67 -38.93
CA ASN A 214 -0.65 -32.12 -38.97
C ASN A 214 -1.65 -32.61 -40.02
N SER A 215 -2.80 -31.93 -40.18
CA SER A 215 -3.77 -32.25 -41.24
C SER A 215 -3.18 -32.05 -42.64
N ILE A 216 -2.45 -30.97 -42.88
CA ILE A 216 -1.76 -30.71 -44.16
C ILE A 216 -0.72 -31.81 -44.43
N ASN A 217 0.10 -32.16 -43.45
CA ASN A 217 1.09 -33.24 -43.59
C ASN A 217 0.42 -34.58 -43.91
N ALA A 218 -0.72 -34.91 -43.28
CA ALA A 218 -1.45 -36.13 -43.57
C ALA A 218 -1.96 -36.18 -45.03
N VAL A 219 -2.41 -35.04 -45.57
CA VAL A 219 -2.84 -34.93 -46.98
C VAL A 219 -1.65 -35.11 -47.93
N ILE A 220 -0.49 -34.50 -47.65
CA ILE A 220 0.72 -34.66 -48.48
C ILE A 220 1.14 -36.14 -48.55
N VAL A 221 1.17 -36.83 -47.41
CA VAL A 221 1.53 -38.26 -47.36
C VAL A 221 0.53 -39.12 -48.15
N GLN A 222 -0.77 -38.80 -48.12
CA GLN A 222 -1.75 -39.50 -48.97
C GLN A 222 -1.50 -39.28 -50.46
N ILE A 223 -1.17 -38.06 -50.88
CA ILE A 223 -0.86 -37.75 -52.28
C ILE A 223 0.39 -38.51 -52.75
N GLU A 224 1.46 -38.54 -51.94
CA GLU A 224 2.68 -39.29 -52.27
C GLU A 224 2.39 -40.79 -52.44
N ASN A 225 1.59 -41.37 -51.55
CA ASN A 225 1.19 -42.78 -51.66
C ASN A 225 0.39 -43.06 -52.94
N LEU A 226 -0.51 -42.16 -53.33
CA LEU A 226 -1.26 -42.28 -54.58
C LEU A 226 -0.35 -42.17 -55.81
N ILE A 227 0.61 -41.23 -55.81
CA ILE A 227 1.58 -41.09 -56.90
C ILE A 227 2.44 -42.35 -57.04
N ASN A 228 2.94 -42.89 -55.94
CA ASN A 228 3.73 -44.13 -55.93
C ASN A 228 2.91 -45.34 -56.40
N GLN A 229 1.61 -45.40 -56.11
CA GLN A 229 0.73 -46.44 -56.65
C GLN A 229 0.59 -46.34 -58.17
N VAL A 230 0.43 -45.12 -58.71
CA VAL A 230 0.32 -44.90 -60.16
C VAL A 230 1.62 -45.21 -60.90
N GLN A 231 2.79 -44.92 -60.31
CA GLN A 231 4.09 -45.22 -60.95
C GLN A 231 4.47 -46.71 -60.97
N ASN A 232 3.85 -47.53 -60.12
CA ASN A 232 4.09 -48.97 -60.05
C ASN A 232 3.04 -49.80 -60.83
N CYS A 233 2.14 -49.14 -61.57
CA CYS A 233 1.26 -49.75 -62.58
C CYS A 233 1.85 -49.54 -63.98
#